data_AF-A0A507CRZ7-F1
#
_entry.id   AF-A0A507CRZ7-F1
#
_cell.length_a   1.000
_cell.length_b   1.000
_cell.length_c   1.000
_cell.angle_alpha   90.00
_cell.angle_beta   90.00
_cell.angle_gamma   90.00
#
_symmetry.space_group_name_H-M   'P 1'
#
loop_
_entity.id
_entity.type
_entity.pdbx_description
1 polymer ?
#
loop_
_entity_poly.entity_id
_entity_poly.type
_entity_poly.pdbx_seq_one_letter_code
_entity_poly.pdbx_strand_id
1 'polypeptide(L)'
;MGTVYAKESDGPPICPVLIQVGSAERLRDEGIYFAMQRFKNSDCRLEMYQDMINIFQMFMPSKYISGVALRRFGQFVQDVTAHEAFVVDERAVLVLNTPPYRVVPLPKALIDGTKFGNPDLPHHEVRDEMGDTSGTRDVAETLFDWV
;
A
#
# COMPACT_ATOMS: atom_id res chain seq x y z
N MET A 1 26.43 17.96 -3.15
CA MET A 1 25.12 18.56 -2.85
C MET A 1 24.21 17.44 -2.39
N GLY A 2 23.91 17.37 -1.09
CA GLY A 2 22.92 16.40 -0.58
C GLY A 2 21.51 16.89 -0.88
N THR A 3 20.65 16.00 -1.33
CA THR A 3 19.21 16.27 -1.52
C THR A 3 18.59 16.74 -0.21
N VAL A 4 17.89 17.87 -0.26
CA VAL A 4 17.24 18.50 0.91
C VAL A 4 15.94 17.73 1.21
N TYR A 5 16.04 16.63 1.95
CA TYR A 5 14.85 15.95 2.47
C TYR A 5 14.43 16.53 3.82
N ALA A 6 13.14 16.81 3.99
CA ALA A 6 12.56 17.43 5.17
C ALA A 6 12.89 16.67 6.48
N LYS A 7 13.53 17.40 7.43
CA LYS A 7 13.78 17.17 8.89
C LYS A 7 12.59 16.74 9.78
N GLU A 8 12.56 15.51 10.30
CA GLU A 8 12.28 15.25 11.73
C GLU A 8 12.78 16.41 12.61
N SER A 9 11.93 17.37 13.02
CA SER A 9 12.33 18.43 13.94
C SER A 9 12.23 17.93 15.39
N ASP A 10 12.99 18.51 16.32
CA ASP A 10 12.89 18.17 17.75
C ASP A 10 11.63 18.76 18.41
N GLY A 11 10.79 19.46 17.65
CA GLY A 11 9.52 20.03 18.09
C GLY A 11 8.37 19.01 18.10
N PRO A 12 7.12 19.49 18.10
CA PRO A 12 5.95 18.62 18.02
C PRO A 12 6.01 17.72 16.76
N PRO A 13 5.49 16.48 16.84
CA PRO A 13 5.41 15.59 15.69
C PRO A 13 4.55 16.23 14.58
N ILE A 14 4.76 15.78 13.34
CA ILE A 14 3.87 16.17 12.25
C ILE A 14 2.48 15.58 12.45
N CYS A 15 1.49 16.09 11.71
CA CYS A 15 0.16 15.51 11.71
C CYS A 15 0.21 14.02 11.31
N PRO A 16 -0.79 13.21 11.70
CA PRO A 16 -0.88 11.83 11.27
C PRO A 16 -0.78 11.69 9.75
N VAL A 17 0.03 10.74 9.28
CA VAL A 17 0.27 10.49 7.86
C VAL A 17 -0.04 9.04 7.53
N LEU A 18 -0.84 8.82 6.49
CA LEU A 18 -0.98 7.53 5.82
C LEU A 18 -0.21 7.54 4.51
N ILE A 19 0.67 6.56 4.32
CA ILE A 19 1.40 6.34 3.07
C ILE A 19 0.98 4.99 2.50
N GLN A 20 0.41 4.99 1.30
CA GLN A 20 0.07 3.78 0.56
C GLN A 20 1.03 3.64 -0.61
N VAL A 21 1.76 2.52 -0.66
CA VAL A 21 2.77 2.23 -1.69
C VAL A 21 2.52 0.88 -2.34
N GLY A 22 2.79 0.77 -3.63
CA GLY A 22 2.81 -0.51 -4.32
C GLY A 22 4.13 -1.26 -4.10
N SER A 23 4.11 -2.58 -3.91
CA SER A 23 5.35 -3.36 -3.72
C SER A 23 6.23 -3.39 -4.98
N ALA A 24 5.63 -3.16 -6.16
CA ALA A 24 6.29 -3.13 -7.47
C ALA A 24 6.62 -1.70 -7.95
N GLU A 25 6.41 -0.67 -7.11
CA GLU A 25 6.72 0.70 -7.48
C GLU A 25 8.17 1.07 -7.18
N ARG A 26 8.76 1.97 -7.99
CA ARG A 26 10.14 2.44 -7.79
C ARG A 26 10.30 3.29 -6.52
N LEU A 27 9.24 4.01 -6.13
CA LEU A 27 9.25 4.94 -5.00
C LEU A 27 8.94 4.28 -3.65
N ARG A 28 8.85 2.93 -3.62
CA ARG A 28 8.50 2.15 -2.45
C ARG A 28 9.44 2.45 -1.28
N ASP A 29 10.75 2.47 -1.59
CA ASP A 29 11.79 2.59 -0.57
C ASP A 29 11.82 4.01 0.02
N GLU A 30 11.45 5.05 -0.74
CA GLU A 30 11.23 6.39 -0.20
C GLU A 30 10.06 6.42 0.79
N GLY A 31 8.95 5.73 0.51
CA GLY A 31 7.82 5.61 1.43
C GLY A 31 8.21 4.91 2.74
N ILE A 32 8.98 3.82 2.65
CA ILE A 32 9.54 3.11 3.82
C ILE A 32 10.46 4.04 4.61
N TYR A 33 11.41 4.69 3.93
CA TYR A 33 12.37 5.58 4.58
C TYR A 33 11.68 6.75 5.28
N PHE A 34 10.65 7.33 4.66
CA PHE A 34 9.86 8.41 5.26
C PHE A 34 9.24 7.97 6.60
N ALA A 35 8.47 6.88 6.60
CA ALA A 35 7.68 6.47 7.77
C ALA A 35 8.51 5.79 8.88
N MET A 36 9.58 5.07 8.50
CA MET A 36 10.36 4.25 9.44
C MET A 36 11.60 4.96 9.99
N GLN A 37 12.22 5.83 9.19
CA GLN A 37 13.49 6.46 9.56
C GLN A 37 13.34 7.97 9.73
N ARG A 38 12.65 8.62 8.80
CA ARG A 38 12.63 10.08 8.70
C ARG A 38 11.72 10.77 9.71
N PHE A 39 10.55 10.18 9.91
CA PHE A 39 9.48 10.64 10.80
C PHE A 39 9.13 9.55 11.82
N LYS A 40 10.17 8.98 12.44
CA LYS A 40 10.04 7.85 13.37
C LYS A 40 9.30 8.21 14.66
N ASN A 41 9.26 9.50 15.02
CA ASN A 41 8.57 9.97 16.22
C ASN A 41 7.14 10.45 15.94
N SER A 42 6.77 10.62 14.67
CA SER A 42 5.43 11.02 14.25
C SER A 42 4.55 9.80 13.93
N ASP A 43 3.23 10.01 13.96
CA ASP A 43 2.21 8.99 13.67
C ASP A 43 2.09 8.74 12.17
N CYS A 44 3.09 8.04 11.63
CA CYS A 44 3.14 7.64 10.22
C CYS A 44 2.76 6.17 10.06
N ARG A 45 1.67 5.87 9.36
CA ARG A 45 1.26 4.52 8.97
C ARG A 45 1.64 4.26 7.51
N LEU A 46 2.37 3.17 7.28
CA LEU A 46 2.74 2.68 5.96
C LEU A 46 1.90 1.45 5.61
N GLU A 47 1.29 1.46 4.43
CA GLU A 47 0.61 0.31 3.85
C GLU A 47 1.25 -0.05 2.53
N MET A 48 1.83 -1.24 2.45
CA MET A 48 2.38 -1.78 1.22
C MET A 48 1.38 -2.72 0.56
N TYR A 49 1.09 -2.53 -0.71
CA TYR A 49 0.14 -3.34 -1.47
C TYR A 49 0.88 -4.26 -2.43
N GLN A 50 0.70 -5.57 -2.24
CA GLN A 50 1.39 -6.59 -3.02
C GLN A 50 1.06 -6.48 -4.51
N ASP A 51 2.09 -6.58 -5.34
CA ASP A 51 2.05 -6.56 -6.82
C ASP A 51 1.48 -5.27 -7.43
N MET A 52 1.28 -4.23 -6.62
CA MET A 52 0.75 -2.96 -7.09
C MET A 52 1.85 -2.02 -7.59
N ILE A 53 1.52 -1.26 -8.63
CA ILE A 53 2.34 -0.20 -9.21
C ILE A 53 2.00 1.16 -8.60
N ASN A 54 2.76 2.19 -8.97
CA ASN A 54 2.53 3.57 -8.55
C ASN A 54 1.10 4.04 -8.90
N ILE A 55 0.39 4.59 -7.90
CA ILE A 55 -0.98 5.10 -8.03
C ILE A 55 -1.99 4.03 -8.53
N PHE A 56 -1.83 2.78 -8.06
CA PHE A 56 -2.76 1.68 -8.37
C PHE A 56 -4.22 1.97 -7.98
N GLN A 57 -4.47 2.94 -7.09
CA GLN A 57 -5.80 3.39 -6.69
C GLN A 57 -6.63 3.92 -7.87
N MET A 58 -5.99 4.44 -8.93
CA MET A 58 -6.69 4.92 -10.14
C MET A 58 -7.19 3.80 -11.05
N PHE A 59 -6.62 2.59 -10.96
CA PHE A 59 -6.65 1.64 -12.07
C PHE A 59 -7.68 0.51 -11.98
N MET A 60 -8.51 0.39 -10.95
CA MET A 60 -9.42 -0.75 -10.86
C MET A 60 -10.77 -0.44 -10.18
N PRO A 61 -11.84 -1.19 -10.51
CA PRO A 61 -13.10 -1.16 -9.78
C PRO A 61 -12.92 -1.43 -8.28
N SER A 62 -13.81 -0.87 -7.45
CA SER A 62 -13.78 -0.94 -5.97
C SER A 62 -13.77 -2.35 -5.35
N LYS A 63 -14.01 -3.39 -6.16
CA LYS A 63 -13.97 -4.81 -5.74
C LYS A 63 -12.54 -5.37 -5.63
N TYR A 64 -11.55 -4.72 -6.23
CA TYR A 64 -10.16 -5.16 -6.20
C TYR A 64 -9.36 -4.52 -5.06
N ILE A 65 -8.09 -4.89 -4.96
CA ILE A 65 -7.12 -4.34 -4.00
C ILE A 65 -7.05 -2.79 -4.02
N SER A 66 -7.27 -2.14 -5.18
CA SER A 66 -7.41 -0.68 -5.28
C SER A 66 -8.59 -0.14 -4.46
N GLY A 67 -9.73 -0.84 -4.48
CA GLY A 67 -10.87 -0.49 -3.64
C GLY A 67 -10.66 -0.77 -2.16
N VAL A 68 -9.85 -1.80 -1.82
CA VAL A 68 -9.38 -2.00 -0.44
C VAL A 68 -8.56 -0.79 0.00
N ALA A 69 -7.63 -0.31 -0.83
CA ALA A 69 -6.82 0.85 -0.52
C ALA A 69 -7.66 2.11 -0.29
N LEU A 70 -8.65 2.37 -1.15
CA LEU A 70 -9.57 3.50 -0.97
C LEU A 70 -10.42 3.40 0.30
N ARG A 71 -10.93 2.20 0.64
CA ARG A 71 -11.65 1.99 1.90
C ARG A 71 -10.77 2.24 3.12
N ARG A 72 -9.52 1.78 3.08
CA ARG A 72 -8.55 1.99 4.16
C ARG A 72 -8.12 3.45 4.28
N PHE A 73 -8.02 4.16 3.17
CA PHE A 73 -7.83 5.62 3.17
C PHE A 73 -9.01 6.33 3.83
N GLY A 74 -10.25 5.97 3.48
CA GLY A 74 -11.45 6.51 4.12
C GLY A 74 -11.48 6.23 5.62
N GLN A 75 -11.13 5.00 6.04
CA GLN A 75 -11.03 4.64 7.45
C GLN A 75 -10.00 5.49 8.18
N PHE A 76 -8.81 5.68 7.61
CA PHE A 76 -7.79 6.54 8.21
C PHE A 76 -8.27 7.99 8.41
N VAL A 77 -8.98 8.56 7.43
CA VAL A 77 -9.56 9.91 7.59
C VAL A 77 -10.56 9.93 8.74
N GLN A 78 -11.42 8.91 8.87
CA GLN A 78 -12.36 8.80 9.99
C GLN A 78 -11.63 8.68 11.33
N ASP A 79 -10.60 7.83 11.41
CA ASP A 79 -9.82 7.61 12.64
C ASP A 79 -9.10 8.90 13.09
N VAL A 80 -8.52 9.66 12.15
CA VAL A 80 -7.79 10.91 12.44
C VAL A 80 -8.72 12.07 12.79
N THR A 81 -9.95 12.06 12.26
CA THR A 81 -10.95 13.12 12.50
C THR A 81 -11.94 12.79 13.60
N ALA A 82 -11.86 11.58 14.16
CA ALA A 82 -12.56 11.23 15.39
C ALA A 82 -12.11 12.20 16.50
N HIS A 83 -13.01 12.52 17.43
CA HIS A 83 -12.70 13.38 18.58
C HIS A 83 -11.76 12.72 19.61
N GLU A 84 -11.04 11.68 19.21
CA GLU A 84 -10.12 10.88 20.02
C GLU A 84 -8.69 11.03 19.47
N ALA A 85 -7.70 10.77 20.32
CA ALA A 85 -6.32 10.82 19.89
C ALA A 85 -6.03 9.63 18.95
N PHE A 86 -5.66 9.93 17.70
CA PHE A 86 -5.20 8.92 16.76
C PHE A 86 -3.87 8.32 17.23
N VAL A 87 -3.80 7.00 17.32
CA VAL A 87 -2.59 6.25 17.68
C VAL A 87 -2.35 5.18 16.62
N VAL A 88 -1.12 5.09 16.13
CA VAL A 88 -0.73 4.06 15.17
C VAL A 88 -0.34 2.77 15.92
N ASP A 89 -1.23 1.77 15.90
CA ASP A 89 -0.93 0.44 16.45
C ASP A 89 0.16 -0.28 15.64
N GLU A 90 -0.12 -0.58 14.37
CA GLU A 90 0.84 -1.15 13.42
C GLU A 90 1.35 -0.08 12.46
N ARG A 91 2.63 0.28 12.62
CA ARG A 91 3.29 1.32 11.80
C ARG A 91 3.46 0.91 10.33
N ALA A 92 3.61 -0.38 10.05
CA ALA A 92 3.78 -0.90 8.69
C ALA A 92 3.01 -2.21 8.49
N VAL A 93 2.17 -2.25 7.45
CA VAL A 93 1.39 -3.44 7.09
C VAL A 93 1.59 -3.83 5.63
N LEU A 94 1.53 -5.13 5.34
CA LEU A 94 1.46 -5.68 3.98
C LEU A 94 0.02 -6.11 3.69
N VAL A 95 -0.53 -5.58 2.60
CA VAL A 95 -1.84 -5.96 2.07
C VAL A 95 -1.60 -6.93 0.92
N LEU A 96 -1.91 -8.21 1.14
CA LEU A 96 -1.68 -9.27 0.17
C LEU A 96 -2.72 -9.22 -0.95
N ASN A 97 -2.28 -9.48 -2.19
CA ASN A 97 -3.13 -9.52 -3.39
C ASN A 97 -3.71 -10.91 -3.62
N THR A 98 -4.25 -11.53 -2.57
CA THR A 98 -4.88 -12.86 -2.61
C THR A 98 -6.27 -12.77 -2.00
N PRO A 99 -7.36 -13.05 -2.74
CA PRO A 99 -8.68 -13.12 -2.15
C PRO A 99 -8.83 -14.32 -1.19
N PRO A 100 -9.46 -14.18 -0.01
CA PRO A 100 -9.86 -12.93 0.63
C PRO A 100 -8.62 -12.15 1.09
N TYR A 101 -8.53 -10.86 0.72
CA TYR A 101 -7.35 -10.03 0.95
C TYR A 101 -6.92 -10.05 2.42
N ARG A 102 -5.81 -10.74 2.70
CA ARG A 102 -5.30 -10.93 4.04
C ARG A 102 -4.30 -9.82 4.37
N VAL A 103 -4.52 -9.15 5.49
CA VAL A 103 -3.59 -8.16 6.05
C VAL A 103 -2.66 -8.89 7.01
N VAL A 104 -1.36 -8.71 6.82
CA VAL A 104 -0.33 -9.30 7.69
C VAL A 104 0.71 -8.24 8.05
N PRO A 105 1.39 -8.35 9.21
CA PRO A 105 2.52 -7.49 9.53
C PRO A 105 3.58 -7.58 8.43
N LEU A 106 4.19 -6.45 8.08
CA LEU A 106 5.26 -6.43 7.08
C LEU A 106 6.49 -7.20 7.63
N PRO A 107 7.07 -8.16 6.89
CA PRO A 107 8.26 -8.87 7.32
C PRO A 107 9.43 -7.93 7.67
N LYS A 108 10.08 -8.16 8.81
CA LYS A 108 11.19 -7.31 9.32
C LYS A 108 12.32 -7.12 8.30
N ALA A 109 12.65 -8.15 7.52
CA ALA A 109 13.67 -8.07 6.47
C ALA A 109 13.38 -6.97 5.43
N LEU A 110 12.11 -6.69 5.14
CA LEU A 110 11.69 -5.61 4.24
C LEU A 110 11.76 -4.23 4.90
N ILE A 111 11.62 -4.17 6.22
CA ILE A 111 11.70 -2.93 7.01
C ILE A 111 13.17 -2.51 7.18
N ASP A 112 14.04 -3.47 7.45
CA ASP A 112 15.44 -3.23 7.82
C ASP A 112 16.37 -3.07 6.59
N GLY A 113 15.84 -3.21 5.37
CA GLY A 113 16.63 -3.16 4.13
C GLY A 113 17.67 -4.27 4.00
N THR A 114 17.57 -5.34 4.79
CA THR A 114 18.43 -6.51 4.67
C THR A 114 17.98 -7.32 3.46
N LYS A 115 18.86 -7.39 2.45
CA LYS A 115 18.59 -8.10 1.19
C LYS A 115 18.11 -9.53 1.47
N PHE A 116 17.03 -9.95 0.81
CA PHE A 116 16.68 -11.35 0.65
C PHE A 116 17.81 -12.07 -0.10
N GLY A 117 18.79 -12.57 0.66
CA GLY A 117 19.69 -13.60 0.20
C GLY A 117 19.15 -14.95 0.65
N ASN A 118 18.18 -15.50 -0.09
CA ASN A 118 17.94 -16.94 -0.01
C ASN A 118 17.68 -17.49 -1.43
N PRO A 119 18.60 -18.27 -2.00
CA PRO A 119 18.46 -18.87 -3.34
C PRO A 119 17.47 -20.04 -3.40
N ASP A 120 16.86 -20.45 -2.28
CA ASP A 120 16.10 -21.71 -2.19
C ASP A 120 14.56 -21.54 -2.22
N LEU A 121 14.04 -20.54 -2.95
CA LEU A 121 12.62 -20.58 -3.31
C LEU A 121 12.44 -21.41 -4.59
N PRO A 122 11.69 -22.53 -4.55
CA PRO A 122 11.51 -23.36 -5.73
C PRO A 122 10.80 -22.55 -6.81
N HIS A 123 11.42 -22.50 -7.99
CA HIS A 123 10.78 -22.03 -9.22
C HIS A 123 9.53 -22.88 -9.45
N HIS A 124 8.36 -22.36 -9.10
CA HIS A 124 7.12 -22.93 -9.62
C HIS A 124 7.12 -22.65 -11.12
N GLU A 125 7.36 -23.70 -11.91
CA GLU A 125 7.10 -23.72 -13.34
C GLU A 125 5.68 -23.21 -13.59
N VAL A 126 5.58 -22.04 -14.21
CA VAL A 126 4.32 -21.57 -14.79
C VAL A 126 4.06 -22.47 -15.99
N ARG A 127 3.20 -23.48 -15.82
CA ARG A 127 2.61 -24.19 -16.95
C ARG A 127 1.58 -23.28 -17.60
N ASP A 128 1.84 -22.92 -18.86
CA ASP A 128 0.87 -22.32 -19.76
C ASP A 128 -0.32 -23.28 -19.93
N GLU A 129 -1.47 -22.92 -19.36
CA GLU A 129 -2.75 -23.46 -19.79
C GLU A 129 -3.53 -22.34 -20.48
N MET A 130 -3.46 -22.35 -21.82
CA MET A 130 -4.41 -21.68 -22.70
C MET A 130 -5.81 -22.27 -22.45
N GLY A 131 -6.68 -21.50 -21.81
CA GLY A 131 -8.10 -21.80 -21.65
C GLY A 131 -8.98 -20.75 -22.31
N ASP A 132 -9.42 -21.08 -23.53
CA ASP A 132 -10.67 -20.71 -24.20
C ASP A 132 -11.36 -19.37 -23.83
N THR A 133 -11.18 -18.35 -24.68
CA THR A 133 -12.02 -17.15 -24.70
C THR A 133 -13.28 -17.40 -25.53
N SER A 134 -14.35 -17.85 -24.89
CA SER A 134 -15.69 -17.77 -25.47
C SER A 134 -16.73 -17.34 -24.43
N GLY A 135 -17.21 -16.10 -24.58
CA GLY A 135 -18.50 -15.67 -24.05
C GLY A 135 -18.48 -14.72 -22.85
N THR A 136 -18.45 -13.42 -23.11
CA THR A 136 -19.43 -12.47 -22.55
C THR A 136 -19.33 -11.13 -23.26
N ARG A 137 -20.37 -10.82 -24.04
CA ARG A 137 -20.59 -9.52 -24.71
C ARG A 137 -21.14 -8.52 -23.69
N ASP A 138 -20.72 -7.27 -23.90
CA ASP A 138 -21.41 -6.00 -23.60
C ASP A 138 -22.30 -5.88 -22.35
N VAL A 139 -21.79 -5.15 -21.36
CA VAL A 139 -22.59 -4.17 -20.63
C VAL A 139 -21.69 -2.98 -20.26
N ALA A 140 -21.40 -2.15 -21.26
CA ALA A 140 -20.77 -0.86 -21.10
C ALA A 140 -21.68 0.20 -21.72
N GLU A 141 -22.80 0.51 -21.07
CA GLU A 141 -23.59 1.71 -21.34
C GLU A 141 -24.65 1.89 -20.25
N THR A 142 -24.36 2.76 -19.27
CA THR A 142 -25.28 3.66 -18.54
C THR A 142 -24.64 4.04 -17.21
N LEU A 143 -23.86 5.13 -17.19
CA LEU A 143 -23.54 5.89 -15.98
C LEU A 143 -22.94 7.25 -16.37
N PHE A 144 -23.74 8.04 -17.09
CA PHE A 144 -23.64 9.50 -17.13
C PHE A 144 -25.06 10.02 -17.02
N ASP A 145 -25.49 10.24 -15.79
CA ASP A 145 -26.51 11.22 -15.40
C ASP A 145 -26.35 11.39 -13.88
N TRP A 146 -26.65 12.58 -13.38
CA TRP A 146 -26.35 13.14 -12.04
C TRP A 146 -25.06 13.97 -11.95
N VAL A 147 -25.06 15.09 -12.67
CA VAL A 147 -24.67 16.41 -12.13
C VAL A 147 -25.92 17.29 -12.13
#